data_AF-A0A948R9B6-F1
#
_entry.id   AF-A0A948R9B6-F1
#
_cell.length_a   1.000
_cell.length_b   1.000
_cell.length_c   1.000
_cell.angle_alpha   90.00
_cell.angle_beta   90.00
_cell.angle_gamma   90.00
#
_symmetry.space_group_name_H-M   'P 1'
#
loop_
_entity.id
_entity.type
_entity.pdbx_description
1 polymer ?
#
loop_
_entity_poly.entity_id
_entity_poly.type
_entity_poly.pdbx_seq_one_letter_code
_entity_poly.pdbx_strand_id
1 'polypeptide(L)' 'MIPIKLKMRNFMCYRGDVPPLSFDGIHTACICGDNGNGKSALIDAMTWAVWGRTRARSD' A
#
# COMPACT_ATOMS: atom_id res chain seq x y z
N MET A 1 -6.00 9.60 -10.73
CA MET A 1 -5.20 8.37 -10.92
C MET A 1 -6.06 7.18 -10.51
N ILE A 2 -6.13 6.12 -11.31
CA ILE A 2 -6.83 4.87 -10.96
C ILE A 2 -5.77 3.76 -10.88
N PRO A 3 -5.50 3.17 -9.70
CA PRO A 3 -4.49 2.12 -9.56
C PRO A 3 -4.97 0.82 -10.22
N ILE A 4 -4.06 0.09 -10.88
CA ILE A 4 -4.35 -1.21 -11.52
C ILE A 4 -3.73 -2.35 -10.70
N LYS A 5 -2.46 -2.19 -10.30
CA LYS A 5 -1.71 -3.20 -9.56
C LYS A 5 -0.70 -2.53 -8.63
N LEU A 6 -0.53 -3.08 -7.43
CA LEU A 6 0.52 -2.70 -6.49
C LEU A 6 1.36 -3.93 -6.15
N LYS A 7 2.66 -3.87 -6.47
CA LYS A 7 3.64 -4.85 -6.01
C LYS A 7 4.58 -4.15 -5.03
N MET A 8 4.84 -4.79 -3.90
CA MET A 8 5.74 -4.27 -2.87
C MET A 8 6.59 -5.40 -2.30
N ARG A 9 7.83 -5.08 -1.97
CA ARG A 9 8.79 -6.00 -1.35
C ARG A 9 9.53 -5.27 -0.24
N ASN A 10 9.53 -5.85 0.96
CA ASN A 10 10.18 -5.26 2.15
C ASN A 10 9.78 -3.79 2.40
N PHE A 11 8.49 -3.49 2.31
CA PHE A 11 7.96 -2.15 2.51
C PHE A 11 7.26 -2.06 3.87
N MET A 12 7.84 -1.35 4.84
CA MET A 12 7.31 -1.23 6.20
C MET A 12 7.02 -2.62 6.83
N CYS A 13 5.76 -2.88 7.23
CA CYS A 13 5.32 -4.16 7.78
C CYS A 13 5.14 -5.27 6.72
N TYR A 14 5.12 -4.93 5.42
CA TYR A 14 5.01 -5.89 4.32
C TYR A 14 6.38 -6.48 3.99
N ARG A 15 6.69 -7.60 4.65
CA ARG A 15 7.98 -8.31 4.53
C ARG A 15 7.96 -9.32 3.37
N GLY A 16 9.13 -9.55 2.78
CA GLY A 16 9.29 -10.51 1.69
C GLY A 16 8.62 -10.05 0.39
N ASP A 17 8.43 -10.98 -0.55
CA ASP A 17 7.70 -10.71 -1.81
C ASP A 17 6.21 -10.98 -1.58
N VAL A 18 5.49 -9.94 -1.16
CA VAL A 18 4.05 -10.03 -0.92
C VAL A 18 3.34 -10.20 -2.28
N PRO A 19 2.32 -11.07 -2.38
CA PRO A 19 1.53 -11.20 -3.60
C PRO A 19 1.05 -9.82 -4.08
N PRO A 20 1.16 -9.51 -5.38
CA PRO A 20 0.70 -8.22 -5.88
C PRO A 20 -0.80 -8.03 -5.66
N LEU A 21 -1.18 -6.87 -5.15
CA LEU A 21 -2.58 -6.47 -5.07
C LEU A 21 -3.06 -6.07 -6.46
N SER A 22 -4.10 -6.74 -6.96
CA SER A 22 -4.85 -6.32 -8.14
C SER A 22 -6.02 -5.44 -7.71
N PHE A 23 -6.21 -4.32 -8.40
CA PHE A 23 -7.37 -3.43 -8.21
C PHE A 23 -8.38 -3.55 -9.35
N ASP A 24 -8.19 -4.50 -10.25
CA ASP A 24 -9.10 -4.74 -11.36
C ASP A 24 -10.53 -5.00 -10.86
N GLY A 25 -11.51 -4.34 -11.46
CA GLY A 25 -12.91 -4.40 -11.04
C GLY A 25 -13.26 -3.70 -9.71
N ILE A 26 -12.29 -3.13 -8.99
CA ILE A 26 -12.55 -2.40 -7.74
C ILE A 26 -12.87 -0.94 -8.05
N HIS A 27 -14.17 -0.59 -8.04
CA HIS A 27 -14.60 0.81 -8.13
C HIS A 27 -14.49 1.54 -6.78
N THR A 28 -14.87 0.87 -5.69
CA THR A 28 -14.85 1.41 -4.33
C THR A 28 -14.46 0.31 -3.35
N ALA A 29 -13.54 0.59 -2.43
CA ALA A 29 -13.13 -0.35 -1.39
C ALA A 29 -12.90 0.36 -0.04
N CYS A 30 -13.01 -0.41 1.04
CA CYS A 30 -12.64 0.00 2.39
C CYS A 30 -11.46 -0.86 2.87
N ILE A 31 -10.49 -0.24 3.56
CA ILE A 31 -9.37 -0.94 4.20
C ILE A 31 -9.65 -0.95 5.70
N CYS A 32 -9.97 -2.13 6.26
CA CYS A 32 -10.30 -2.31 7.66
C CYS A 32 -9.39 -3.36 8.34
N GLY A 33 -9.40 -3.40 9.67
CA GLY A 33 -8.57 -4.27 10.50
C GLY A 33 -7.98 -3.54 11.71
N ASP A 34 -7.27 -4.26 12.58
CA ASP A 34 -6.75 -3.72 13.83
C ASP A 34 -5.60 -2.73 13.65
N ASN A 35 -5.33 -1.94 14.69
CA ASN A 35 -4.17 -1.06 14.73
C ASN A 35 -2.87 -1.89 14.66
N GLY A 36 -1.94 -1.46 13.80
CA GLY A 36 -0.70 -2.19 13.54
C GLY A 36 -0.74 -3.16 12.35
N ASN A 37 -1.92 -3.49 11.80
CA ASN A 37 -2.04 -4.46 10.68
C ASN A 37 -1.64 -3.91 9.28
N GLY A 38 -0.96 -2.76 9.21
CA GLY A 38 -0.40 -2.27 7.95
C GLY A 38 -1.36 -1.49 7.03
N LYS A 39 -2.57 -1.15 7.48
CA LYS A 39 -3.54 -0.37 6.68
C LYS A 39 -2.97 0.94 6.14
N SER A 40 -2.36 1.76 7.01
CA SER A 40 -1.71 3.01 6.60
C SER A 40 -0.49 2.75 5.71
N ALA A 41 0.28 1.70 6.01
CA ALA A 41 1.44 1.31 5.20
C ALA A 41 1.05 0.91 3.77
N LEU A 42 -0.13 0.32 3.56
CA LEU A 42 -0.64 0.02 2.21
C LEU A 42 -0.89 1.30 1.41
N ILE A 43 -1.53 2.31 2.05
CA ILE A 43 -1.76 3.62 1.42
C ILE A 43 -0.42 4.32 1.16
N ASP A 44 0.51 4.25 2.11
CA ASP A 44 1.86 4.79 1.94
C ASP A 44 2.59 4.12 0.77
N ALA A 45 2.49 2.80 0.61
CA ALA A 45 3.07 2.07 -0.52
C ALA A 45 2.52 2.58 -1.86
N MET A 46 1.21 2.83 -1.94
CA MET A 46 0.59 3.43 -3.12
C MET A 46 1.16 4.84 -3.39
N THR A 47 1.25 5.68 -2.37
CA THR A 47 1.79 7.05 -2.54
C THR A 47 3.26 7.05 -2.94
N TRP A 48 4.07 6.17 -2.34
CA TRP A 48 5.48 6.02 -2.66
C TRP A 48 5.70 5.52 -4.09
N ALA A 49 4.91 4.55 -4.54
CA ALA A 49 5.03 4.02 -5.91
C ALA A 49 4.77 5.08 -6.99
N VAL A 50 3.99 6.12 -6.68
CA VAL A 50 3.63 7.18 -7.63
C VAL A 50 4.57 8.37 -7.53
N TRP A 51 4.91 8.79 -6.31
CA TRP A 51 5.60 10.06 -6.06
C TRP A 51 6.97 9.93 -5.42
N GLY A 52 7.42 8.71 -5.07
CA GLY A 52 8.67 8.47 -4.37
C GLY A 52 8.71 9.08 -2.96
N ARG A 53 7.55 9.36 -2.37
CA ARG A 53 7.40 9.94 -1.02
C ARG A 53 6.16 9.35 -0.33
N THR A 54 6.29 9.06 0.97
CA THR A 54 5.18 8.65 1.84
C THR A 54 4.74 9.83 2.71
N ARG A 55 3.65 9.64 3.46
CA ARG A 55 3.24 10.60 4.49
C ARG A 55 4.09 10.49 5.75
N ALA A 56 4.70 9.32 5.97
CA ALA A 56 5.61 9.08 7.08
C ALA A 56 6.82 10.02 6.97
N ARG A 57 7.02 10.85 7.99
CA ARG A 57 8.23 11.66 8.12
C ARG A 57 9.36 10.73 8.55
N SER A 58 10.51 10.84 7.90
CA SER A 58 11.75 10.29 8.44
C SER A 58 12.08 11.09 9.71
N ASP A 59 11.99 10.41 10.86
CA ASP A 59 12.81 10.75 12.02
C ASP A 59 14.21 10.14 11.77
#